data_AF-A0A5C1Q1N9-F1
#
_entry.id   AF-A0A5C1Q1N9-F1
#
_cell.length_a   1.000
_cell.length_b   1.000
_cell.length_c   1.000
_cell.angle_alpha   90.00
_cell.angle_beta   90.00
_cell.angle_gamma   90.00
#
_symmetry.space_group_name_H-M   'P 1'
#
loop_
_entity.id
_entity.type
_entity.pdbx_description
1 polymer ?
#
loop_
_entity_poly.entity_id
_entity_poly.type
_entity_poly.pdbx_seq_one_letter_code
_entity_poly.pdbx_strand_id
1 'polypeptide(L)'
;MERDQASKFINQMLSMLVSRGGSDLFLTCDCPPAIKVDGKVVRVSPQALSGQHTMALARTIMNDKQLAEFERTKECNFAISPKDIGRFRVNVFVQQGQTGMVLRTIPKDLPSIDALGLPTILKDLTMTRRGLIIMVGATGSGKSTSLAAMIDHRNTSAYDHIVTIEDPVEFVHPHKNSIVTQREVGIDTLSWEAALKNTLRQAPDVILMGEIRDRETMQHAVAFAETGHLCMATLHANNANQALDRIVNFFPEERRDQLLMDLSLNLRAMISQRLVPRQDGSGRIAAVEVLINGPHISDLIFRGEVSAIKEIMKRSRENGMQTFDQALFDLYEGHFISEEDALRHADSLGDLRLEIKLRSVRKAGEPPPLEARASEGWKVDDPLGAHPLRAPLPRTSRA
;
A
#
# COMPACT_ATOMS: atom_id res chain seq x y z
N MET A 1 24.58 -31.16 2.86
CA MET A 1 23.52 -30.79 1.90
C MET A 1 24.18 -30.03 0.77
N GLU A 2 24.12 -30.55 -0.46
CA GLU A 2 24.66 -29.84 -1.62
C GLU A 2 23.80 -28.62 -1.97
N ARG A 3 24.37 -27.61 -2.62
CA ARG A 3 23.69 -26.32 -2.94
C ARG A 3 22.38 -26.53 -3.71
N ASP A 4 22.35 -27.48 -4.64
CA ASP A 4 21.15 -27.84 -5.41
C ASP A 4 20.05 -28.47 -4.55
N GLN A 5 20.41 -29.30 -3.58
CA GLN A 5 19.44 -29.90 -2.65
C GLN A 5 18.85 -28.83 -1.72
N ALA A 6 19.68 -27.91 -1.23
CA ALA A 6 19.25 -26.78 -0.41
C ALA A 6 18.28 -25.87 -1.17
N SER A 7 18.57 -25.57 -2.44
CA SER A 7 17.70 -24.75 -3.29
C SER A 7 16.35 -25.40 -3.53
N LYS A 8 16.34 -26.70 -3.89
CA LYS A 8 15.11 -27.47 -4.07
C LYS A 8 14.27 -27.52 -2.79
N PHE A 9 14.91 -27.72 -1.64
CA PHE A 9 14.23 -27.76 -0.35
C PHE A 9 13.56 -26.43 -0.01
N ILE A 10 14.26 -25.30 -0.18
CA ILE A 10 13.69 -23.96 0.04
C ILE A 10 12.50 -23.73 -0.88
N ASN A 11 12.64 -23.99 -2.17
CA ASN A 11 11.55 -23.81 -3.12
C ASN A 11 10.33 -24.67 -2.77
N GLN A 12 10.53 -25.93 -2.32
CA GLN A 12 9.43 -26.77 -1.83
C GLN A 12 8.74 -26.19 -0.60
N MET A 13 9.50 -25.68 0.38
CA MET A 13 8.94 -25.05 1.58
C MET A 13 8.18 -23.76 1.24
N LEU A 14 8.68 -22.95 0.30
CA LEU A 14 8.03 -21.73 -0.16
C LEU A 14 6.74 -22.02 -0.95
N SER A 15 6.77 -23.02 -1.85
CA SER A 15 5.55 -23.48 -2.52
C SER A 15 4.51 -23.99 -1.55
N MET A 16 4.93 -24.71 -0.49
CA MET A 16 4.03 -25.18 0.56
C MET A 16 3.48 -24.04 1.41
N LEU A 17 4.29 -23.02 1.70
CA LEU A 17 3.84 -21.81 2.40
C LEU A 17 2.70 -21.14 1.63
N VAL A 18 2.88 -20.93 0.32
CA VAL A 18 1.88 -20.28 -0.53
C VAL A 18 0.62 -21.15 -0.68
N SER A 19 0.77 -22.45 -0.96
CA SER A 19 -0.38 -23.35 -1.17
C SER A 19 -1.27 -23.52 0.07
N ARG A 20 -0.71 -23.32 1.26
CA ARG A 20 -1.44 -23.34 2.54
C ARG A 20 -1.91 -21.96 3.00
N GLY A 21 -1.77 -20.91 2.18
CA GLY A 21 -2.15 -19.55 2.55
C GLY A 21 -1.36 -19.00 3.74
N GLY A 22 -0.12 -19.47 3.94
CA GLY A 22 0.70 -19.05 5.08
C GLY A 22 1.36 -17.68 4.87
N SER A 23 1.56 -16.98 5.98
CA SER A 23 2.16 -15.63 6.01
C SER A 23 3.69 -15.65 6.15
N ASP A 24 4.23 -16.57 6.95
CA ASP A 24 5.66 -16.59 7.29
C ASP A 24 6.17 -18.05 7.34
N LEU A 25 7.38 -18.31 6.82
CA LEU A 25 8.14 -19.54 6.96
C LEU A 25 9.33 -19.29 7.90
N PHE A 26 9.48 -20.15 8.89
CA PHE A 26 10.52 -20.13 9.91
C PHE A 26 11.47 -21.29 9.71
N LEU A 27 12.76 -21.00 9.62
CA LEU A 27 13.81 -22.00 9.52
C LEU A 27 14.87 -21.68 10.59
N THR A 28 15.01 -22.57 11.56
CA THR A 28 15.94 -22.38 12.68
C THR A 28 16.51 -23.71 13.19
N CYS A 29 17.67 -23.65 13.86
CA CYS A 29 18.35 -24.82 14.41
C CYS A 29 17.50 -25.51 15.49
N ASP A 30 17.61 -26.83 15.57
CA ASP A 30 16.96 -27.73 16.52
C ASP A 30 15.42 -27.68 16.49
N CYS A 31 14.86 -27.11 15.42
CA CYS A 31 13.43 -27.03 15.19
C CYS A 31 13.11 -27.49 13.75
N PRO A 32 12.02 -28.23 13.53
CA PRO A 32 11.55 -28.49 12.18
C PRO A 32 11.09 -27.18 11.50
N PRO A 33 11.18 -27.10 10.16
CA PRO A 33 10.57 -26.01 9.41
C PRO A 33 9.12 -25.81 9.84
N ALA A 34 8.73 -24.55 10.04
CA ALA A 34 7.39 -24.19 10.46
C ALA A 34 6.86 -23.05 9.61
N ILE A 35 5.55 -23.02 9.39
CA ILE A 35 4.86 -21.94 8.72
C ILE A 35 3.84 -21.32 9.66
N LYS A 36 3.49 -20.05 9.46
CA LYS A 36 2.38 -19.40 10.14
C LYS A 36 1.16 -19.35 9.23
N VAL A 37 0.06 -19.97 9.66
CA VAL A 37 -1.23 -19.98 8.97
C VAL A 37 -2.28 -19.52 9.98
N ASP A 38 -3.13 -18.55 9.60
CA ASP A 38 -4.16 -17.97 10.46
C ASP A 38 -3.66 -17.56 11.86
N GLY A 39 -2.47 -16.96 11.91
CA GLY A 39 -1.86 -16.50 13.15
C GLY A 39 -1.13 -17.58 13.96
N LYS A 40 -1.28 -18.86 13.63
CA LYS A 40 -0.70 -20.00 14.37
C LYS A 40 0.50 -20.59 13.65
N VAL A 41 1.55 -20.93 14.41
CA VAL A 41 2.75 -21.59 13.88
C VAL A 41 2.55 -23.10 13.84
N VAL A 42 2.70 -23.69 12.66
CA VAL A 42 2.50 -25.12 12.38
C VAL A 42 3.76 -25.69 11.74
N ARG A 43 4.26 -26.80 12.27
CA ARG A 43 5.42 -27.52 11.72
C ARG A 43 5.01 -28.21 10.41
N VAL A 44 5.84 -28.10 9.39
CA VAL A 44 5.56 -28.67 8.05
C VAL A 44 6.40 -29.90 7.72
N SER A 45 7.38 -30.21 8.57
CA SER A 45 8.22 -31.40 8.48
C SER A 45 8.40 -31.99 9.88
N PRO A 46 8.60 -33.31 10.01
CA PRO A 46 8.96 -33.94 11.28
C PRO A 46 10.45 -33.75 11.63
N GLN A 47 11.32 -33.49 10.65
CA GLN A 47 12.76 -33.47 10.86
C GLN A 47 13.24 -32.07 11.27
N ALA A 48 13.96 -32.01 12.39
CA ALA A 48 14.60 -30.78 12.85
C ALA A 48 15.80 -30.39 11.96
N LEU A 49 15.98 -29.09 11.77
CA LEU A 49 17.15 -28.57 11.06
C LEU A 49 18.34 -28.47 12.01
N SER A 50 19.54 -28.84 11.54
CA SER A 50 20.78 -28.56 12.27
C SER A 50 21.30 -27.16 11.91
N GLY A 51 22.24 -26.63 12.71
CA GLY A 51 22.91 -25.37 12.40
C GLY A 51 23.63 -25.38 11.05
N GLN A 52 24.16 -26.54 10.65
CA GLN A 52 24.73 -26.73 9.31
C GLN A 52 23.67 -26.64 8.22
N HIS A 53 22.46 -27.16 8.46
CA HIS A 53 21.36 -27.03 7.51
C HIS A 53 20.96 -25.56 7.36
N THR A 54 20.70 -24.84 8.44
CA THR A 54 20.22 -23.45 8.35
C THR A 54 21.24 -22.52 7.71
N MET A 55 22.53 -22.69 8.01
CA MET A 55 23.62 -21.95 7.33
C MET A 55 23.68 -22.27 5.83
N ALA A 56 23.56 -23.54 5.45
CA ALA A 56 23.56 -23.94 4.04
C ALA A 56 22.35 -23.36 3.28
N LEU A 57 21.17 -23.36 3.91
CA LEU A 57 19.97 -22.75 3.34
C LEU A 57 20.16 -21.23 3.15
N ALA A 58 20.73 -20.53 4.14
CA ALA A 58 20.94 -19.09 4.10
C ALA A 58 21.87 -18.69 2.94
N ARG A 59 23.00 -19.39 2.82
CA ARG A 59 23.97 -19.20 1.74
C ARG A 59 23.41 -19.48 0.36
N THR A 60 22.37 -20.31 0.26
CA THR A 60 21.77 -20.65 -1.04
C THR A 60 20.88 -19.52 -1.58
N ILE A 61 20.28 -18.71 -0.69
CA ILE A 61 19.37 -17.63 -1.06
C ILE A 61 20.04 -16.24 -1.06
N MET A 62 21.24 -16.13 -0.50
CA MET A 62 22.04 -14.90 -0.52
C MET A 62 22.96 -14.83 -1.74
N ASN A 63 23.21 -13.62 -2.23
CA ASN A 63 24.34 -13.32 -3.11
C ASN A 63 25.62 -13.02 -2.28
N ASP A 64 26.77 -12.89 -2.96
CA ASP A 64 28.07 -12.70 -2.28
C ASP A 64 28.12 -11.42 -1.43
N LYS A 65 27.46 -10.35 -1.87
CA LYS A 65 27.38 -9.08 -1.12
C LYS A 65 26.56 -9.24 0.17
N GLN A 66 25.38 -9.87 0.07
CA GLN A 66 24.51 -10.15 1.21
C GLN A 66 25.17 -11.10 2.21
N LEU A 67 25.91 -12.10 1.71
CA LEU A 67 26.66 -13.02 2.57
C LEU A 67 27.76 -12.30 3.33
N ALA A 68 28.55 -11.45 2.66
CA ALA A 68 29.58 -10.64 3.31
C ALA A 68 29.00 -9.67 4.35
N GLU A 69 27.83 -9.08 4.06
CA GLU A 69 27.10 -8.26 5.01
C GLU A 69 26.67 -9.07 6.23
N PHE A 70 25.99 -10.20 6.03
CA PHE A 70 25.55 -11.09 7.10
C PHE A 70 26.70 -11.57 7.98
N GLU A 71 27.85 -11.93 7.40
CA GLU A 71 29.02 -12.37 8.16
C GLU A 71 29.58 -11.24 9.06
N ARG A 72 29.48 -9.99 8.61
CA ARG A 72 29.94 -8.78 9.33
C ARG A 72 28.95 -8.31 10.41
N THR A 73 27.67 -8.21 10.08
CA THR A 73 26.64 -7.59 10.94
C THR A 73 25.82 -8.60 11.74
N LYS A 74 25.91 -9.90 11.38
CA LYS A 74 25.09 -11.00 11.92
C LYS A 74 23.59 -10.90 11.58
N GLU A 75 23.22 -9.98 10.69
CA GLU A 75 21.86 -9.73 10.25
C GLU A 75 21.83 -9.30 8.78
N CYS A 76 20.85 -9.76 8.00
CA CYS A 76 20.67 -9.33 6.61
C CYS A 76 19.20 -9.40 6.21
N ASN A 77 18.72 -8.35 5.54
CA ASN A 77 17.37 -8.22 5.01
C ASN A 77 17.42 -8.11 3.49
N PHE A 78 16.61 -8.89 2.78
CA PHE A 78 16.53 -8.84 1.33
C PHE A 78 15.24 -9.47 0.82
N ALA A 79 14.96 -9.37 -0.47
CA ALA A 79 13.87 -10.07 -1.13
C ALA A 79 14.39 -11.16 -2.08
N ILE A 80 13.63 -12.25 -2.21
CA ILE A 80 13.82 -13.28 -3.24
C ILE A 80 12.54 -13.45 -4.05
N SER A 81 12.67 -13.82 -5.32
CA SER A 81 11.54 -14.10 -6.20
C SER A 81 11.73 -15.42 -6.96
N PRO A 82 11.64 -16.59 -6.30
CA PRO A 82 11.69 -17.87 -6.98
C PRO A 82 10.63 -17.96 -8.07
N LYS A 83 11.06 -18.37 -9.27
CA LYS A 83 10.20 -18.47 -10.45
C LYS A 83 8.98 -19.34 -10.15
N ASP A 84 7.81 -18.89 -10.60
CA ASP A 84 6.50 -19.57 -10.48
C ASP A 84 5.95 -19.75 -9.05
N ILE A 85 6.68 -19.37 -8.00
CA ILE A 85 6.23 -19.48 -6.60
C ILE A 85 5.66 -18.14 -6.12
N GLY A 86 6.49 -17.09 -6.10
CA GLY A 86 6.11 -15.78 -5.59
C GLY A 86 7.31 -14.98 -5.10
N ARG A 87 7.06 -13.80 -4.54
CA ARG A 87 8.08 -12.96 -3.94
C ARG A 87 8.02 -13.08 -2.42
N PHE A 88 9.19 -13.09 -1.79
CA PHE A 88 9.32 -13.26 -0.35
C PHE A 88 10.30 -12.26 0.21
N ARG A 89 9.96 -11.66 1.35
CA ARG A 89 10.91 -10.90 2.15
C ARG A 89 11.63 -11.84 3.10
N VAL A 90 12.95 -11.80 3.08
CA VAL A 90 13.82 -12.65 3.88
C VAL A 90 14.54 -11.80 4.92
N ASN A 91 14.47 -12.25 6.17
CA ASN A 91 15.33 -11.79 7.25
C ASN A 91 16.17 -12.96 7.72
N VAL A 92 17.50 -12.81 7.71
CA VAL A 92 18.45 -13.81 8.20
C VAL A 92 19.25 -13.21 9.35
N PHE A 93 19.41 -13.97 10.43
CA PHE A 93 20.00 -13.52 11.68
C PHE A 93 20.76 -14.64 12.39
N VAL A 94 21.52 -14.30 13.43
CA VAL A 94 22.18 -15.27 14.31
C VAL A 94 21.49 -15.31 15.66
N GLN A 95 21.10 -16.51 16.11
CA GLN A 95 20.55 -16.77 17.44
C GLN A 95 21.33 -17.86 18.15
N GLN A 96 21.79 -17.61 19.38
CA GLN A 96 22.60 -18.58 20.17
C GLN A 96 23.78 -19.17 19.36
N GLY A 97 24.42 -18.35 18.52
CA GLY A 97 25.53 -18.78 17.66
C GLY A 97 25.12 -19.57 16.40
N GLN A 98 23.82 -19.80 16.17
CA GLN A 98 23.29 -20.51 15.02
C GLN A 98 22.52 -19.59 14.06
N THR A 99 22.53 -19.90 12.77
CA THR A 99 21.76 -19.13 11.78
C THR A 99 20.28 -19.45 11.85
N GLY A 100 19.46 -18.41 11.86
CA GLY A 100 18.00 -18.48 11.69
C GLY A 100 17.56 -17.60 10.53
N MET A 101 16.41 -17.93 9.94
CA MET A 101 15.78 -17.08 8.93
C MET A 101 14.26 -17.14 8.98
N VAL A 102 13.65 -16.01 8.61
CA VAL A 102 12.21 -15.86 8.42
C VAL A 102 11.94 -15.36 7.01
N LEU A 103 11.06 -16.05 6.29
CA LEU A 103 10.64 -15.70 4.94
C LEU A 103 9.15 -15.36 4.96
N ARG A 104 8.79 -14.13 4.62
CA ARG A 104 7.40 -13.65 4.58
C ARG A 104 6.89 -13.59 3.14
N THR A 105 5.68 -14.09 2.90
CA THR A 105 5.01 -13.96 1.60
C THR A 105 4.73 -12.49 1.28
N ILE A 106 5.03 -12.09 0.04
CA ILE A 106 4.57 -10.83 -0.52
C ILE A 106 3.39 -11.16 -1.45
N PRO A 107 2.18 -10.63 -1.19
CA PRO A 107 0.99 -10.93 -1.99
C PRO A 107 1.21 -10.62 -3.48
N LYS A 108 0.77 -11.53 -4.37
CA LYS A 108 0.77 -11.28 -5.82
C LYS A 108 -0.42 -10.46 -6.27
N ASP A 109 -1.57 -10.66 -5.64
CA ASP A 109 -2.81 -10.03 -6.04
C ASP A 109 -2.88 -8.62 -5.46
N LEU A 110 -2.95 -7.66 -6.38
CA LEU A 110 -3.14 -6.25 -6.04
C LEU A 110 -4.62 -6.01 -5.79
N PRO A 111 -5.01 -5.46 -4.62
CA PRO A 111 -6.39 -5.10 -4.39
C PRO A 111 -6.77 -3.90 -5.26
N SER A 112 -8.01 -3.86 -5.73
CA SER A 112 -8.55 -2.68 -6.44
C SER A 112 -9.07 -1.64 -5.44
N ILE A 113 -9.19 -0.38 -5.89
CA ILE A 113 -9.78 0.71 -5.09
C ILE A 113 -11.19 0.31 -4.60
N ASP A 114 -11.98 -0.32 -5.47
CA ASP A 114 -13.34 -0.76 -5.14
C ASP A 114 -13.36 -1.93 -4.15
N ALA A 115 -12.46 -2.92 -4.31
CA ALA A 115 -12.37 -4.06 -3.40
C ALA A 115 -11.97 -3.66 -1.98
N LEU A 116 -11.20 -2.57 -1.84
CA LEU A 116 -10.84 -1.99 -0.55
C LEU A 116 -11.95 -1.10 0.04
N GLY A 117 -13.02 -0.81 -0.71
CA GLY A 117 -14.07 0.12 -0.31
C GLY A 117 -13.57 1.56 -0.17
N LEU A 118 -12.54 1.95 -0.94
CA LEU A 118 -11.99 3.30 -0.89
C LEU A 118 -12.86 4.29 -1.68
N PRO A 119 -12.82 5.60 -1.35
CA PRO A 119 -13.56 6.63 -2.07
C PRO A 119 -13.25 6.64 -3.57
N THR A 120 -14.28 6.70 -4.42
CA THR A 120 -14.13 6.67 -5.88
C THR A 120 -13.28 7.82 -6.42
N ILE A 121 -13.29 8.97 -5.75
CA ILE A 121 -12.46 10.14 -6.07
C ILE A 121 -10.95 9.82 -6.12
N LEU A 122 -10.50 8.76 -5.44
CA LEU A 122 -9.11 8.31 -5.53
C LEU A 122 -8.72 7.85 -6.94
N LYS A 123 -9.66 7.32 -7.73
CA LYS A 123 -9.43 6.99 -9.15
C LYS A 123 -9.07 8.24 -9.93
N ASP A 124 -9.87 9.29 -9.80
CA ASP A 124 -9.65 10.57 -10.47
C ASP A 124 -8.34 11.24 -10.03
N LEU A 125 -8.06 11.23 -8.72
CA LEU A 125 -6.82 11.80 -8.18
C LEU A 125 -5.59 11.08 -8.73
N THR A 126 -5.62 9.76 -8.83
CA THR A 126 -4.51 8.97 -9.37
C THR A 126 -4.24 9.31 -10.84
N MET A 127 -5.28 9.63 -11.61
CA MET A 127 -5.17 9.98 -13.04
C MET A 127 -4.74 11.43 -13.31
N THR A 128 -4.43 12.20 -12.26
CA THR A 128 -3.91 13.57 -12.43
C THR A 128 -2.53 13.57 -13.08
N ARG A 129 -2.28 14.51 -14.00
CA ARG A 129 -1.01 14.55 -14.74
C ARG A 129 0.19 14.89 -13.86
N ARG A 130 0.01 15.81 -12.92
CA ARG A 130 1.07 16.33 -12.05
C ARG A 130 0.54 16.73 -10.69
N GLY A 131 1.44 16.90 -9.75
CA GLY A 131 1.16 17.35 -8.39
C GLY A 131 1.63 16.35 -7.34
N LEU A 132 1.33 16.64 -6.08
CA LEU A 132 1.73 15.82 -4.94
C LEU A 132 0.49 15.22 -4.26
N ILE A 133 0.46 13.89 -4.15
CA ILE A 133 -0.54 13.15 -3.38
C ILE A 133 0.14 12.50 -2.19
N ILE A 134 -0.33 12.80 -0.98
CA ILE A 134 0.25 12.24 0.25
C ILE A 134 -0.78 11.35 0.95
N MET A 135 -0.42 10.08 1.11
CA MET A 135 -1.17 9.12 1.91
C MET A 135 -0.71 9.19 3.36
N VAL A 136 -1.64 9.51 4.25
CA VAL A 136 -1.40 9.81 5.66
C VAL A 136 -1.98 8.70 6.53
N GLY A 137 -1.30 8.38 7.63
CA GLY A 137 -1.83 7.46 8.64
C GLY A 137 -0.76 6.76 9.47
N ALA A 138 -1.18 6.14 10.56
CA ALA A 138 -0.31 5.37 11.45
C ALA A 138 0.26 4.11 10.76
N THR A 139 1.23 3.46 11.42
CA THR A 139 1.71 2.14 10.99
C THR A 139 0.57 1.13 11.02
N GLY A 140 0.46 0.30 9.98
CA GLY A 140 -0.60 -0.70 9.88
C GLY A 140 -1.99 -0.14 9.53
N SER A 141 -2.10 1.13 9.11
CA SER A 141 -3.37 1.72 8.66
C SER A 141 -3.73 1.36 7.21
N GLY A 142 -2.90 0.62 6.49
CA GLY A 142 -3.17 0.19 5.10
C GLY A 142 -2.72 1.16 4.01
N LYS A 143 -1.89 2.16 4.31
CA LYS A 143 -1.38 3.15 3.32
C LYS A 143 -0.78 2.50 2.07
N SER A 144 0.16 1.58 2.25
CA SER A 144 0.85 0.91 1.14
C SER A 144 -0.12 0.09 0.29
N THR A 145 -1.12 -0.54 0.93
CA THR A 145 -2.18 -1.28 0.23
C THR A 145 -3.05 -0.36 -0.63
N SER A 146 -3.46 0.79 -0.10
CA SER A 146 -4.26 1.76 -0.87
C SER A 146 -3.44 2.42 -1.99
N LEU A 147 -2.16 2.74 -1.74
CA LEU A 147 -1.25 3.23 -2.79
C LEU A 147 -1.05 2.21 -3.90
N ALA A 148 -0.88 0.93 -3.55
CA ALA A 148 -0.76 -0.13 -4.53
C ALA A 148 -2.04 -0.20 -5.40
N ALA A 149 -3.23 -0.10 -4.79
CA ALA A 149 -4.49 -0.04 -5.53
C ALA A 149 -4.58 1.17 -6.47
N MET A 150 -4.11 2.34 -6.03
CA MET A 150 -4.06 3.56 -6.83
C MET A 150 -3.08 3.40 -8.01
N ILE A 151 -1.84 3.02 -7.74
CA ILE A 151 -0.83 2.79 -8.78
C ILE A 151 -1.31 1.74 -9.80
N ASP A 152 -1.93 0.66 -9.34
CA ASP A 152 -2.45 -0.38 -10.23
C ASP A 152 -3.61 0.13 -11.11
N HIS A 153 -4.47 0.98 -10.57
CA HIS A 153 -5.52 1.65 -11.34
C HIS A 153 -4.93 2.50 -12.46
N ARG A 154 -3.88 3.29 -12.20
CA ARG A 154 -3.18 4.06 -13.23
C ARG A 154 -2.44 3.18 -14.22
N ASN A 155 -1.74 2.16 -13.76
CA ASN A 155 -1.04 1.19 -14.60
C ASN A 155 -1.99 0.51 -15.60
N THR A 156 -3.24 0.29 -15.20
CA THR A 156 -4.29 -0.28 -16.05
C THR A 156 -4.96 0.76 -16.97
N SER A 157 -5.02 2.03 -16.57
CA SER A 157 -5.84 3.05 -17.24
C SER A 157 -5.04 4.08 -18.05
N ALA A 158 -3.72 4.14 -17.86
CA ALA A 158 -2.80 5.07 -18.51
C ALA A 158 -1.65 4.34 -19.24
N TYR A 159 -0.89 5.08 -20.05
CA TYR A 159 0.24 4.60 -20.84
C TYR A 159 1.53 5.32 -20.42
N ASP A 160 1.82 5.23 -19.13
CA ASP A 160 2.83 6.05 -18.48
C ASP A 160 4.08 5.23 -18.11
N HIS A 161 5.14 5.92 -17.72
CA HIS A 161 6.23 5.33 -16.95
C HIS A 161 6.07 5.65 -15.47
N ILE A 162 5.84 4.61 -14.67
CA ILE A 162 5.67 4.66 -13.23
C ILE A 162 6.97 4.19 -12.57
N VAL A 163 7.59 5.03 -11.75
CA VAL A 163 8.77 4.67 -10.96
C VAL A 163 8.40 4.61 -9.48
N THR A 164 8.67 3.49 -8.81
CA THR A 164 8.53 3.39 -7.36
C THR A 164 9.90 3.25 -6.70
N ILE A 165 10.10 3.94 -5.57
CA ILE A 165 11.26 3.79 -4.71
C ILE A 165 10.75 3.41 -3.33
N GLU A 166 11.13 2.23 -2.86
CA GLU A 166 10.55 1.59 -1.67
C GLU A 166 11.65 0.96 -0.79
N ASP A 167 11.34 0.75 0.49
CA ASP A 167 12.24 0.15 1.48
C ASP A 167 11.43 -0.63 2.54
N PRO A 168 11.13 -1.92 2.30
CA PRO A 168 11.30 -2.68 1.05
C PRO A 168 10.10 -2.52 0.10
N VAL A 169 10.15 -3.16 -1.08
CA VAL A 169 8.98 -3.23 -1.96
C VAL A 169 7.90 -4.12 -1.33
N GLU A 170 6.71 -3.56 -1.09
CA GLU A 170 5.60 -4.25 -0.40
C GLU A 170 4.60 -4.90 -1.36
N PHE A 171 4.47 -4.38 -2.58
CA PHE A 171 3.58 -4.91 -3.62
C PHE A 171 4.31 -4.94 -4.96
N VAL A 172 4.10 -5.98 -5.76
CA VAL A 172 4.72 -6.07 -7.09
C VAL A 172 3.70 -5.68 -8.15
N HIS A 173 4.05 -4.66 -8.93
CA HIS A 173 3.23 -4.16 -10.03
C HIS A 173 3.72 -4.75 -11.36
N PRO A 174 3.02 -5.75 -11.94
CA PRO A 174 3.36 -6.21 -13.27
C PRO A 174 3.09 -5.11 -14.30
N HIS A 175 3.83 -5.11 -15.40
CA HIS A 175 3.55 -4.24 -16.54
C HIS A 175 2.13 -4.49 -17.08
N LYS A 176 1.40 -3.42 -17.37
CA LYS A 176 0.08 -3.47 -18.03
C LYS A 176 0.09 -2.51 -19.23
N ASN A 177 -0.72 -1.46 -19.20
CA ASN A 177 -0.66 -0.40 -20.20
C ASN A 177 0.50 0.55 -19.93
N SER A 178 0.90 0.71 -18.67
CA SER A 178 2.08 1.46 -18.24
C SER A 178 3.29 0.55 -18.01
N ILE A 179 4.48 1.15 -18.10
CA ILE A 179 5.74 0.53 -17.68
C ILE A 179 5.94 0.86 -16.20
N VAL A 180 6.31 -0.13 -15.38
CA VAL A 180 6.49 0.05 -13.93
C VAL A 180 7.89 -0.38 -13.54
N THR A 181 8.68 0.57 -13.03
CA THR A 181 10.04 0.36 -12.56
C THR A 181 10.07 0.49 -11.03
N GLN A 182 10.13 -0.63 -10.32
CA GLN A 182 10.22 -0.63 -8.86
C GLN A 182 11.67 -0.79 -8.42
N ARG A 183 12.13 0.06 -7.50
CA ARG A 183 13.50 0.08 -7.00
C ARG A 183 13.51 0.00 -5.48
N GLU A 184 14.09 -1.07 -4.96
CA GLU A 184 14.26 -1.29 -3.53
C GLU A 184 15.57 -0.68 -3.02
N VAL A 185 15.50 0.14 -1.97
CA VAL A 185 16.69 0.74 -1.34
C VAL A 185 17.53 -0.35 -0.67
N GLY A 186 18.86 -0.30 -0.87
CA GLY A 186 19.82 -1.32 -0.42
C GLY A 186 20.05 -2.45 -1.43
N ILE A 187 19.09 -2.71 -2.32
CA ILE A 187 19.15 -3.76 -3.35
C ILE A 187 19.37 -3.17 -4.75
N ASP A 188 18.41 -2.40 -5.27
CA ASP A 188 18.42 -1.84 -6.63
C ASP A 188 19.03 -0.42 -6.68
N THR A 189 19.14 0.21 -5.53
CA THR A 189 19.75 1.54 -5.35
C THR A 189 20.44 1.61 -3.99
N LEU A 190 21.55 2.34 -3.91
CA LEU A 190 22.35 2.40 -2.67
C LEU A 190 21.68 3.25 -1.58
N SER A 191 20.93 4.28 -1.96
CA SER A 191 20.27 5.21 -1.04
C SER A 191 19.05 5.84 -1.68
N TRP A 192 18.19 6.44 -0.83
CA TRP A 192 17.06 7.27 -1.23
C TRP A 192 17.52 8.43 -2.11
N GLU A 193 18.54 9.18 -1.68
CA GLU A 193 19.09 10.32 -2.43
C GLU A 193 19.54 9.92 -3.84
N ALA A 194 20.31 8.83 -3.96
CA ALA A 194 20.76 8.32 -5.25
C ALA A 194 19.59 7.83 -6.13
N ALA A 195 18.55 7.27 -5.52
CA ALA A 195 17.36 6.84 -6.24
C ALA A 195 16.63 8.05 -6.82
N LEU A 196 16.23 8.99 -5.94
CA LEU A 196 15.45 10.19 -6.27
C LEU A 196 16.15 11.07 -7.30
N LYS A 197 17.46 11.31 -7.13
CA LYS A 197 18.26 12.12 -8.06
C LYS A 197 18.30 11.54 -9.47
N ASN A 198 18.36 10.21 -9.59
CA ASN A 198 18.44 9.55 -10.90
C ASN A 198 17.07 9.34 -11.55
N THR A 199 15.99 9.30 -10.77
CA THR A 199 14.62 9.12 -11.30
C THR A 199 14.26 10.19 -12.32
N LEU A 200 14.68 11.45 -12.16
CA LEU A 200 14.43 12.51 -13.16
C LEU A 200 15.02 12.24 -14.54
N ARG A 201 16.03 11.37 -14.64
CA ARG A 201 16.65 10.98 -15.91
C ARG A 201 16.05 9.71 -16.52
N GLN A 202 15.04 9.15 -15.86
CA GLN A 202 14.37 7.92 -16.28
C GLN A 202 13.08 8.21 -17.05
N ALA A 203 12.79 9.47 -17.37
CA ALA A 203 11.55 9.93 -17.98
C ALA A 203 10.30 9.34 -17.30
N PRO A 204 10.12 9.53 -15.98
CA PRO A 204 8.91 9.09 -15.28
C PRO A 204 7.76 10.04 -15.61
N ASP A 205 6.53 9.54 -15.56
CA ASP A 205 5.31 10.36 -15.47
C ASP A 205 4.77 10.36 -14.03
N VAL A 206 4.96 9.23 -13.33
CA VAL A 206 4.54 9.02 -11.94
C VAL A 206 5.72 8.55 -11.12
N ILE A 207 5.88 9.16 -9.94
CA ILE A 207 6.91 8.79 -8.98
C ILE A 207 6.22 8.46 -7.66
N LEU A 208 6.27 7.19 -7.25
CA LEU A 208 5.93 6.78 -5.89
C LEU A 208 7.21 6.78 -5.05
N MET A 209 7.28 7.72 -4.12
CA MET A 209 8.27 7.73 -3.05
C MET A 209 7.70 6.98 -1.85
N GLY A 210 8.54 6.28 -1.08
CA GLY A 210 8.11 5.60 0.15
C GLY A 210 7.60 6.57 1.22
N GLU A 211 8.34 6.74 2.31
CA GLU A 211 7.90 7.54 3.44
C GLU A 211 8.66 8.86 3.53
N ILE A 212 7.94 9.98 3.63
CA ILE A 212 8.51 11.29 3.93
C ILE A 212 8.78 11.37 5.43
N ARG A 213 10.06 11.28 5.80
CA ARG A 213 10.52 11.30 7.21
C ARG A 213 11.21 12.60 7.60
N ASP A 214 11.74 13.31 6.63
CA ASP A 214 12.59 14.48 6.83
C ASP A 214 12.38 15.55 5.75
N ARG A 215 13.06 16.68 5.98
CA ARG A 215 13.05 17.85 5.10
C ARG A 215 13.53 17.53 3.70
N GLU A 216 14.58 16.73 3.56
CA GLU A 216 15.22 16.46 2.27
C GLU A 216 14.29 15.63 1.37
N THR A 217 13.69 14.59 1.93
CA THR A 217 12.70 13.75 1.24
C THR A 217 11.47 14.56 0.83
N MET A 218 11.00 15.45 1.71
CA MET A 218 9.88 16.35 1.39
C MET A 218 10.22 17.32 0.24
N GLN A 219 11.44 17.88 0.24
CA GLN A 219 11.90 18.77 -0.82
C GLN A 219 11.93 18.05 -2.18
N HIS A 220 12.37 16.79 -2.23
CA HIS A 220 12.31 16.00 -3.45
C HIS A 220 10.87 15.78 -3.93
N ALA A 221 9.94 15.46 -3.02
CA ALA A 221 8.54 15.26 -3.37
C ALA A 221 7.90 16.52 -3.97
N VAL A 222 8.17 17.69 -3.38
CA VAL A 222 7.73 18.99 -3.92
C VAL A 222 8.36 19.27 -5.29
N ALA A 223 9.68 19.08 -5.42
CA ALA A 223 10.37 19.34 -6.68
C ALA A 223 9.88 18.43 -7.83
N PHE A 224 9.54 17.17 -7.55
CA PHE A 224 8.94 16.28 -8.56
C PHE A 224 7.57 16.77 -9.03
N ALA A 225 6.73 17.19 -8.08
CA ALA A 225 5.43 17.75 -8.40
C ALA A 225 5.54 19.04 -9.23
N GLU A 226 6.47 19.94 -8.86
CA GLU A 226 6.74 21.19 -9.56
C GLU A 226 7.27 20.98 -10.98
N THR A 227 8.14 19.98 -11.17
CA THR A 227 8.73 19.63 -12.47
C THR A 227 7.75 18.88 -13.41
N GLY A 228 6.48 18.77 -13.02
CA GLY A 228 5.41 18.29 -13.90
C GLY A 228 5.08 16.80 -13.76
N HIS A 229 5.59 16.12 -12.73
CA HIS A 229 5.30 14.71 -12.45
C HIS A 229 4.14 14.57 -11.46
N LEU A 230 3.44 13.44 -11.49
CA LEU A 230 2.64 13.05 -10.34
C LEU A 230 3.55 12.38 -9.30
N CYS A 231 3.79 13.06 -8.19
CA CYS A 231 4.48 12.48 -7.04
C CYS A 231 3.48 11.93 -6.04
N MET A 232 3.66 10.69 -5.61
CA MET A 232 2.90 10.05 -4.55
C MET A 232 3.84 9.68 -3.41
N ALA A 233 3.41 9.86 -2.17
CA ALA A 233 4.22 9.51 -1.01
C ALA A 233 3.38 9.12 0.20
N THR A 234 4.00 8.53 1.21
CA THR A 234 3.39 8.31 2.52
C THR A 234 3.95 9.24 3.59
N LEU A 235 3.13 9.57 4.58
CA LEU A 235 3.56 10.32 5.76
C LEU A 235 2.82 9.82 7.01
N HIS A 236 3.51 9.75 8.14
CA HIS A 236 2.88 9.42 9.42
C HIS A 236 2.25 10.65 10.07
N ALA A 237 0.93 10.71 10.10
CA ALA A 237 0.17 11.63 10.94
C ALA A 237 -1.22 11.05 11.17
N ASN A 238 -2.03 11.69 12.01
CA ASN A 238 -3.36 11.18 12.34
C ASN A 238 -4.42 11.61 11.31
N ASN A 239 -4.27 12.79 10.69
CA ASN A 239 -5.22 13.39 9.75
C ASN A 239 -4.51 14.39 8.82
N ALA A 240 -5.23 14.92 7.82
CA ALA A 240 -4.66 15.78 6.78
C ALA A 240 -4.07 17.08 7.34
N ASN A 241 -4.76 17.73 8.29
CA ASN A 241 -4.31 18.99 8.88
C ASN A 241 -3.03 18.79 9.71
N GLN A 242 -2.99 17.77 10.56
CA GLN A 242 -1.78 17.45 11.34
C GLN A 242 -0.61 17.03 10.44
N ALA A 243 -0.90 16.44 9.27
CA ALA A 243 0.13 16.15 8.28
C ALA A 243 0.73 17.42 7.68
N LEU A 244 -0.08 18.45 7.38
CA LEU A 244 0.43 19.76 6.96
C LEU A 244 1.30 20.40 8.05
N ASP A 245 0.83 20.43 9.30
CA ASP A 245 1.62 20.96 10.42
C ASP A 245 2.96 20.23 10.57
N ARG A 246 2.94 18.89 10.44
CA ARG A 246 4.16 18.07 10.49
C ARG A 246 5.12 18.41 9.34
N ILE A 247 4.62 18.59 8.13
CA ILE A 247 5.42 18.98 6.97
C ILE A 247 6.08 20.35 7.20
N VAL A 248 5.32 21.33 7.69
CA VAL A 248 5.85 22.67 8.03
C VAL A 248 6.96 22.59 9.08
N ASN A 249 6.82 21.69 10.06
CA ASN A 249 7.81 21.49 11.11
C ASN A 249 9.10 20.79 10.65
N PHE A 250 9.16 20.22 9.45
CA PHE A 250 10.43 19.77 8.88
C PHE A 250 11.35 20.93 8.48
N PHE A 251 10.80 22.13 8.30
CA PHE A 251 11.51 23.28 7.76
C PHE A 251 11.77 24.32 8.85
N PRO A 252 12.97 24.94 8.83
CA PRO A 252 13.26 26.07 9.70
C PRO A 252 12.38 27.27 9.29
N GLU A 253 12.17 28.19 10.23
CA GLU A 253 11.18 29.27 10.10
C GLU A 253 11.38 30.10 8.82
N GLU A 254 12.63 30.36 8.44
CA GLU A 254 12.98 31.18 7.27
C GLU A 254 12.62 30.53 5.93
N ARG A 255 12.30 29.22 5.92
CA ARG A 255 11.90 28.47 4.72
C ARG A 255 10.42 28.11 4.69
N ARG A 256 9.65 28.43 5.74
CA ARG A 256 8.25 28.03 5.84
C ARG A 256 7.39 28.70 4.79
N ASP A 257 7.57 30.00 4.55
CA ASP A 257 6.77 30.74 3.56
C ASP A 257 6.96 30.16 2.16
N GLN A 258 8.21 29.84 1.79
CA GLN A 258 8.50 29.18 0.51
C GLN A 258 7.84 27.80 0.43
N LEU A 259 7.95 26.99 1.50
CA LEU A 259 7.31 25.68 1.53
C LEU A 259 5.79 25.77 1.39
N LEU A 260 5.14 26.70 2.11
CA LEU A 260 3.70 26.90 2.05
C LEU A 260 3.28 27.35 0.65
N MET A 261 4.05 28.23 0.01
CA MET A 261 3.85 28.59 -1.40
C MET A 261 3.96 27.36 -2.30
N ASP A 262 5.03 26.59 -2.18
CA ASP A 262 5.24 25.40 -3.02
C ASP A 262 4.12 24.36 -2.83
N LEU A 263 3.71 24.12 -1.59
CA LEU A 263 2.60 23.22 -1.27
C LEU A 263 1.27 23.74 -1.81
N SER A 264 1.00 25.05 -1.70
CA SER A 264 -0.25 25.64 -2.20
C SER A 264 -0.42 25.43 -3.70
N LEU A 265 0.69 25.41 -4.45
CA LEU A 265 0.70 25.24 -5.91
C LEU A 265 0.74 23.77 -6.33
N ASN A 266 1.50 22.94 -5.61
CA ASN A 266 1.85 21.60 -6.07
C ASN A 266 1.09 20.48 -5.36
N LEU A 267 0.56 20.69 -4.14
CA LEU A 267 -0.26 19.69 -3.48
C LEU A 267 -1.52 19.43 -4.32
N ARG A 268 -1.86 18.17 -4.54
CA ARG A 268 -3.10 17.77 -5.20
C ARG A 268 -4.11 17.25 -4.20
N ALA A 269 -3.67 16.36 -3.30
CA ALA A 269 -4.51 15.82 -2.26
C ALA A 269 -3.71 15.28 -1.07
N MET A 270 -4.34 15.26 0.11
CA MET A 270 -3.90 14.48 1.25
C MET A 270 -5.01 13.52 1.64
N ILE A 271 -4.67 12.25 1.77
CA ILE A 271 -5.62 11.18 2.00
C ILE A 271 -5.22 10.49 3.29
N SER A 272 -5.97 10.69 4.37
CA SER A 272 -5.66 10.06 5.65
C SER A 272 -6.50 8.81 5.85
N GLN A 273 -5.88 7.73 6.33
CA GLN A 273 -6.53 6.43 6.47
C GLN A 273 -6.38 5.84 7.87
N ARG A 274 -7.48 5.27 8.38
CA ARG A 274 -7.55 4.45 9.60
C ARG A 274 -8.25 3.13 9.28
N LEU A 275 -7.89 2.05 9.98
CA LEU A 275 -8.60 0.78 9.89
C LEU A 275 -9.44 0.57 11.15
N VAL A 276 -10.74 0.42 10.96
CA VAL A 276 -11.73 0.23 12.04
C VAL A 276 -12.21 -1.22 12.02
N PRO A 277 -12.36 -1.89 13.18
CA PRO A 277 -12.94 -3.24 13.25
C PRO A 277 -14.34 -3.26 12.64
N ARG A 278 -14.66 -4.30 11.87
CA ARG A 278 -16.02 -4.53 11.39
C ARG A 278 -16.87 -5.10 12.52
N GLN A 279 -18.12 -4.65 12.63
CA GLN A 279 -19.03 -5.13 13.68
C GLN A 279 -19.43 -6.60 13.51
N ASP A 280 -19.27 -7.17 12.31
CA ASP A 280 -19.52 -8.58 12.01
C ASP A 280 -18.34 -9.52 12.36
N GLY A 281 -17.21 -8.95 12.79
CA GLY A 281 -15.99 -9.72 13.12
C GLY A 281 -15.19 -10.22 11.91
N SER A 282 -15.59 -9.91 10.67
CA SER A 282 -14.92 -10.37 9.44
C SER A 282 -13.57 -9.68 9.14
N GLY A 283 -13.12 -8.80 10.02
CA GLY A 283 -11.84 -8.12 9.91
C GLY A 283 -11.96 -6.61 10.14
N ARG A 284 -11.39 -5.82 9.24
CA ARG A 284 -11.33 -4.36 9.34
C ARG A 284 -11.82 -3.69 8.06
N ILE A 285 -12.27 -2.44 8.17
CA ILE A 285 -12.68 -1.58 7.06
C ILE A 285 -11.92 -0.25 7.14
N ALA A 286 -11.60 0.35 5.99
CA ALA A 286 -10.91 1.63 5.93
C ALA A 286 -11.89 2.79 6.14
N ALA A 287 -11.63 3.63 7.13
CA ALA A 287 -12.18 4.98 7.21
C ALA A 287 -11.16 5.93 6.57
N VAL A 288 -11.59 6.75 5.60
CA VAL A 288 -10.70 7.58 4.79
C VAL A 288 -11.14 9.03 4.85
N GLU A 289 -10.25 9.92 5.24
CA GLU A 289 -10.39 11.36 5.09
C GLU A 289 -9.71 11.81 3.79
N VAL A 290 -10.35 12.70 3.03
CA VAL A 290 -9.84 13.19 1.75
C VAL A 290 -9.85 14.72 1.74
N LEU A 291 -8.66 15.31 1.74
CA LEU A 291 -8.42 16.73 1.48
C LEU A 291 -7.97 16.89 0.02
N ILE A 292 -8.67 17.72 -0.76
CA ILE A 292 -8.28 18.04 -2.14
C ILE A 292 -7.86 19.49 -2.20
N ASN A 293 -6.72 19.77 -2.82
CA ASN A 293 -6.23 21.14 -2.96
C ASN A 293 -6.97 21.87 -4.09
N GLY A 294 -8.12 22.46 -3.76
CA GLY A 294 -8.84 23.41 -4.62
C GLY A 294 -8.41 24.87 -4.34
N PRO A 295 -8.95 25.87 -5.07
CA PRO A 295 -8.54 27.27 -4.94
C PRO A 295 -8.58 27.82 -3.51
N HIS A 296 -9.63 27.48 -2.75
CA HIS A 296 -9.78 27.93 -1.36
C HIS A 296 -8.77 27.26 -0.41
N ILE A 297 -8.54 25.95 -0.57
CA ILE A 297 -7.55 25.21 0.22
C ILE A 297 -6.13 25.71 -0.08
N SER A 298 -5.85 26.00 -1.35
CA SER A 298 -4.57 26.53 -1.81
C SER A 298 -4.26 27.87 -1.12
N ASP A 299 -5.22 28.79 -1.07
CA ASP A 299 -5.07 30.08 -0.37
C ASP A 299 -4.86 29.90 1.15
N LEU A 300 -5.59 28.99 1.79
CA LEU A 300 -5.39 28.67 3.21
C LEU A 300 -4.00 28.08 3.48
N ILE A 301 -3.52 27.18 2.62
CA ILE A 301 -2.17 26.62 2.72
C ILE A 301 -1.13 27.73 2.54
N PHE A 302 -1.29 28.58 1.53
CA PHE A 302 -0.38 29.69 1.27
C PHE A 302 -0.23 30.62 2.48
N ARG A 303 -1.33 30.88 3.21
CA ARG A 303 -1.33 31.71 4.43
C ARG A 303 -0.92 30.97 5.71
N GLY A 304 -0.78 29.64 5.66
CA GLY A 304 -0.51 28.82 6.83
C GLY A 304 -1.71 28.64 7.77
N GLU A 305 -2.94 28.91 7.30
CA GLU A 305 -4.18 28.84 8.09
C GLU A 305 -4.74 27.40 8.15
N VAL A 306 -3.92 26.45 8.62
CA VAL A 306 -4.24 25.00 8.62
C VAL A 306 -5.50 24.66 9.42
N SER A 307 -5.80 25.42 10.47
CA SER A 307 -6.98 25.19 11.33
C SER A 307 -8.31 25.36 10.59
N ALA A 308 -8.37 26.25 9.58
CA ALA A 308 -9.59 26.52 8.81
C ALA A 308 -9.91 25.42 7.79
N ILE A 309 -8.93 24.60 7.41
CA ILE A 309 -9.07 23.57 6.37
C ILE A 309 -10.15 22.54 6.71
N LYS A 310 -10.30 22.16 7.99
CA LYS A 310 -11.27 21.13 8.40
C LYS A 310 -12.71 21.53 8.07
N GLU A 311 -13.06 22.79 8.32
CA GLU A 311 -14.41 23.30 8.07
C GLU A 311 -14.73 23.36 6.58
N ILE A 312 -13.75 23.72 5.75
CA ILE A 312 -13.91 23.71 4.29
C ILE A 312 -14.09 22.28 3.77
N MET A 313 -13.30 21.34 4.27
CA MET A 313 -13.40 19.93 3.91
C MET A 313 -14.79 19.37 4.23
N LYS A 314 -15.34 19.70 5.42
CA LYS A 314 -16.68 19.28 5.86
C LYS A 314 -17.79 19.75 4.92
N ARG A 315 -17.65 20.95 4.33
CA ARG A 315 -18.64 21.57 3.43
C ARG A 315 -18.46 21.15 1.96
N SER A 316 -17.28 20.68 1.57
CA SER A 316 -16.91 20.45 0.15
C SER A 316 -17.11 18.99 -0.28
N ARG A 317 -18.13 18.32 0.25
CA ARG A 317 -18.36 16.88 0.02
C ARG A 317 -18.68 16.55 -1.44
N GLU A 318 -19.39 17.45 -2.11
CA GLU A 318 -19.71 17.33 -3.54
C GLU A 318 -18.45 17.32 -4.44
N ASN A 319 -17.36 17.93 -3.98
CA ASN A 319 -16.07 17.94 -4.68
C ASN A 319 -15.20 16.70 -4.37
N GLY A 320 -15.75 15.72 -3.64
CA GLY A 320 -15.05 14.51 -3.24
C GLY A 320 -14.18 14.66 -1.99
N MET A 321 -14.26 15.79 -1.28
CA MET A 321 -13.65 15.91 0.04
C MET A 321 -14.51 15.21 1.10
N GLN A 322 -13.89 14.72 2.16
CA GLN A 322 -14.63 14.22 3.32
C GLN A 322 -13.74 14.20 4.55
N THR A 323 -14.30 14.52 5.72
CA THR A 323 -13.60 14.38 6.99
C THR A 323 -13.67 12.94 7.52
N PHE A 324 -12.79 12.59 8.46
CA PHE A 324 -12.92 11.30 9.18
C PHE A 324 -14.29 11.10 9.82
N ASP A 325 -14.83 12.13 10.47
CA ASP A 325 -16.11 12.00 11.18
C ASP A 325 -17.26 11.70 10.20
N GLN A 326 -17.25 12.32 9.01
CA GLN A 326 -18.21 12.01 7.94
C GLN A 326 -18.04 10.57 7.44
N ALA A 327 -16.81 10.13 7.18
CA ALA A 327 -16.55 8.76 6.74
C ALA A 327 -16.97 7.73 7.80
N LEU A 328 -16.72 7.99 9.09
CA LEU A 328 -17.13 7.12 10.19
C LEU A 328 -18.65 7.09 10.36
N PHE A 329 -19.33 8.23 10.18
CA PHE A 329 -20.78 8.30 10.17
C PHE A 329 -21.36 7.41 9.05
N ASP A 330 -20.85 7.52 7.83
CA ASP A 330 -21.33 6.71 6.71
C ASP A 330 -21.10 5.20 6.93
N LEU A 331 -19.94 4.82 7.49
CA LEU A 331 -19.64 3.44 7.83
C LEU A 331 -20.55 2.89 8.93
N TYR A 332 -20.93 3.73 9.89
CA TYR A 332 -21.87 3.39 10.95
C TYR A 332 -23.29 3.21 10.41
N GLU A 333 -23.77 4.14 9.57
CA GLU A 333 -25.07 4.03 8.90
C GLU A 333 -25.13 2.81 7.98
N GLY A 334 -24.04 2.51 7.27
CA GLY A 334 -23.91 1.31 6.42
C GLY A 334 -23.79 -0.02 7.15
N HIS A 335 -23.97 -0.05 8.49
CA HIS A 335 -23.85 -1.25 9.31
C HIS A 335 -22.49 -1.97 9.19
N PHE A 336 -21.42 -1.25 8.84
CA PHE A 336 -20.09 -1.83 8.78
C PHE A 336 -19.38 -1.81 10.14
N ILE A 337 -19.62 -0.76 10.94
CA ILE A 337 -18.97 -0.56 12.24
C ILE A 337 -20.01 -0.30 13.35
N SER A 338 -19.59 -0.54 14.59
CA SER A 338 -20.40 -0.26 15.78
C SER A 338 -20.38 1.25 16.12
N GLU A 339 -21.36 1.73 16.89
CA GLU A 339 -21.35 3.12 17.38
C GLU A 339 -20.13 3.37 18.27
N GLU A 340 -19.75 2.38 19.09
CA GLU A 340 -18.58 2.46 19.97
C GLU A 340 -17.29 2.63 19.16
N ASP A 341 -17.09 1.81 18.12
CA ASP A 341 -15.91 1.89 17.26
C ASP A 341 -15.88 3.19 16.44
N ALA A 342 -17.03 3.66 15.95
CA ALA A 342 -17.14 4.94 15.25
C ALA A 342 -16.68 6.09 16.14
N LEU A 343 -17.21 6.17 17.36
CA LEU A 343 -16.84 7.20 18.33
C LEU A 343 -15.38 7.09 18.77
N ARG A 344 -14.87 5.89 19.00
CA ARG A 344 -13.47 5.65 19.42
C ARG A 344 -12.45 6.15 18.40
N HIS A 345 -12.78 6.11 17.12
CA HIS A 345 -11.88 6.50 16.02
C HIS A 345 -12.16 7.89 15.45
N ALA A 346 -13.11 8.64 16.02
CA ALA A 346 -13.48 9.99 15.61
C ALA A 346 -12.36 11.00 15.88
N ASP A 347 -12.28 12.03 15.04
CA ASP A 347 -11.48 13.23 15.34
C ASP A 347 -12.20 14.09 16.39
N SER A 348 -13.53 14.25 16.25
CA SER A 348 -14.37 14.93 17.23
C SER A 348 -15.47 14.01 17.76
N LEU A 349 -15.20 13.43 18.94
CA LEU A 349 -16.17 12.60 19.68
C LEU A 349 -17.52 13.30 19.91
N GLY A 350 -17.48 14.59 20.22
CA GLY A 350 -18.68 15.39 20.49
C GLY A 350 -19.51 15.60 19.23
N ASP A 351 -18.86 16.01 18.14
CA ASP A 351 -19.55 16.31 16.88
C ASP A 351 -20.11 15.05 16.24
N LEU A 352 -19.34 13.96 16.19
CA LEU A 352 -19.82 12.70 15.63
C LEU A 352 -20.99 12.14 16.44
N ARG A 353 -20.93 12.20 17.78
CA ARG A 353 -22.04 11.76 18.63
C ARG A 353 -23.30 12.60 18.40
N LEU A 354 -23.15 13.91 18.23
CA LEU A 354 -24.27 14.80 17.93
C LEU A 354 -24.84 14.49 16.53
N GLU A 355 -23.99 14.28 15.54
CA GLU A 355 -24.38 13.93 14.18
C GLU A 355 -25.15 12.60 14.13
N ILE A 356 -24.65 11.56 14.80
CA ILE A 356 -25.37 10.29 14.99
C ILE A 356 -26.74 10.51 15.63
N LYS A 357 -26.85 11.34 16.67
CA LYS A 357 -28.15 11.59 17.32
C LYS A 357 -29.14 12.34 16.43
N LEU A 358 -28.67 13.27 15.61
CA LEU A 358 -29.54 14.16 14.82
C LEU A 358 -29.91 13.58 13.45
N ARG A 359 -29.02 12.77 12.84
CA ARG A 359 -29.12 12.38 11.43
C ARG A 359 -29.15 10.87 11.19
N SER A 360 -28.88 10.04 12.20
CA SER A 360 -28.85 8.59 12.02
C SER A 360 -30.25 8.03 11.74
N VAL A 361 -30.37 7.37 10.59
CA VAL A 361 -31.56 6.60 10.21
C VAL A 361 -31.55 5.25 10.93
N ARG A 362 -30.34 4.70 11.13
CA ARG A 362 -30.12 3.47 11.91
C ARG A 362 -30.66 3.56 13.34
N LYS A 363 -30.51 4.71 14.02
CA LYS A 363 -31.09 4.93 15.36
C LYS A 363 -32.60 5.21 15.35
N ALA A 364 -33.12 5.75 14.26
CA ALA A 364 -34.55 6.02 14.11
C ALA A 364 -35.37 4.73 13.89
N GLY A 365 -34.73 3.57 13.65
CA GLY A 365 -35.39 2.28 13.45
C GLY A 365 -35.92 2.09 12.02
N GLU A 366 -35.49 2.92 11.08
CA GLU A 366 -35.84 2.79 9.67
C GLU A 366 -34.88 1.82 8.96
N PRO A 367 -35.38 0.90 8.11
CA PRO A 367 -34.54 -0.07 7.41
C PRO A 367 -33.60 0.64 6.42
N PRO A 368 -32.40 0.10 6.17
CA PRO A 368 -31.40 0.76 5.34
C PRO A 368 -31.89 0.98 3.89
N PRO A 369 -31.51 2.08 3.23
CA PRO A 369 -31.79 2.31 1.81
C PRO A 369 -31.16 1.22 0.93
N LEU A 370 -31.89 0.82 -0.10
CA LEU A 370 -31.64 -0.34 -0.97
C LEU A 370 -30.42 -0.25 -1.92
N GLU A 371 -29.44 0.63 -1.63
CA GLU A 371 -28.24 0.83 -2.45
C GLU A 371 -26.96 0.20 -1.88
N ALA A 372 -27.08 -0.69 -0.90
CA ALA A 372 -26.03 -1.65 -0.56
C ALA A 372 -25.98 -2.79 -1.59
N ARG A 373 -25.67 -2.50 -2.86
CA ARG A 373 -25.32 -3.55 -3.83
C ARG A 373 -23.85 -3.93 -3.66
N ALA A 374 -23.59 -4.76 -2.65
CA ALA A 374 -22.48 -5.69 -2.70
C ALA A 374 -22.91 -6.88 -3.56
N SER A 375 -22.28 -7.00 -4.74
CA SER A 375 -21.99 -8.24 -5.46
C SER A 375 -22.71 -9.51 -4.96
N GLU A 376 -23.85 -9.82 -5.55
CA GLU A 376 -24.43 -11.17 -5.45
C GLU A 376 -23.54 -12.15 -6.24
N GLY A 377 -22.91 -13.07 -5.50
CA GLY A 377 -22.63 -14.45 -5.86
C GLY A 377 -22.15 -14.75 -7.28
N TRP A 378 -20.84 -14.81 -7.48
CA TRP A 378 -20.27 -15.64 -8.54
C TRP A 378 -20.44 -17.11 -8.15
N LYS A 379 -21.30 -17.84 -8.87
CA LYS A 379 -21.16 -19.29 -9.03
C LYS A 379 -20.12 -19.52 -10.12
N VAL A 380 -19.05 -20.22 -9.75
CA VAL A 380 -18.10 -20.82 -10.69
C VAL A 380 -18.70 -22.15 -11.12
N ASP A 381 -18.98 -22.31 -12.41
CA ASP A 381 -19.03 -23.63 -13.05
C ASP A 381 -18.04 -23.62 -14.23
N ASP A 382 -17.31 -24.73 -14.31
CA ASP A 382 -16.06 -25.08 -14.99
C ASP A 382 -15.98 -24.82 -16.52
N PRO A 383 -14.80 -24.53 -17.12
CA PRO A 383 -14.66 -24.24 -18.54
C PRO A 383 -14.11 -25.45 -19.31
N LEU A 384 -14.97 -26.35 -19.81
CA LEU A 384 -14.60 -27.31 -20.87
C LEU A 384 -15.83 -27.74 -21.69
N GLY A 385 -15.87 -27.41 -22.99
CA GLY A 385 -16.85 -28.03 -23.90
C GLY A 385 -17.14 -27.34 -25.24
N ALA A 386 -16.30 -27.61 -26.24
CA ALA A 386 -16.63 -27.69 -27.67
C ALA A 386 -17.23 -26.47 -28.42
N HIS A 387 -16.37 -25.78 -29.20
CA HIS A 387 -16.77 -25.05 -30.39
C HIS A 387 -17.02 -26.03 -31.56
N PRO A 388 -18.18 -26.03 -32.24
CA PRO A 388 -18.29 -26.60 -33.56
C PRO A 388 -17.83 -25.58 -34.61
N LEU A 389 -16.90 -26.05 -35.45
CA LEU A 389 -16.43 -25.42 -36.69
C LEU A 389 -17.61 -24.94 -37.55
N ARG A 390 -17.63 -23.67 -37.93
CA ARG A 390 -18.44 -23.18 -39.07
C ARG A 390 -17.54 -22.92 -40.27
N ALA A 391 -17.96 -23.51 -41.39
CA ALA A 391 -17.29 -23.54 -42.69
C ALA A 391 -17.10 -22.13 -43.31
N PRO A 392 -16.11 -21.96 -44.22
CA PRO A 392 -15.85 -20.70 -44.89
C PRO A 392 -16.89 -20.43 -46.01
N LEU A 393 -17.40 -19.20 -46.07
CA LEU A 393 -18.19 -18.70 -47.20
C LEU A 393 -17.28 -18.32 -48.39
N PRO A 394 -17.74 -18.50 -49.64
CA PRO A 394 -16.90 -18.45 -50.82
C PRO A 394 -16.53 -17.03 -51.26
N ARG A 395 -15.31 -16.90 -51.77
CA ARG A 395 -14.82 -15.72 -52.51
C ARG A 395 -15.62 -15.56 -53.80
N THR A 396 -16.27 -14.41 -53.97
CA THR A 396 -16.67 -13.93 -55.30
C THR A 396 -15.57 -13.03 -55.84
N SER A 397 -15.07 -13.40 -57.02
CA SER A 397 -14.13 -12.64 -57.82
C SER A 397 -14.87 -11.91 -58.94
N ARG A 398 -14.42 -10.68 -59.22
CA ARG A 398 -14.52 -9.88 -60.47
C ARG A 398 -15.85 -9.18 -60.77
N ALA A 399 -15.78 -7.86 -60.90
CA ALA A 399 -15.46 -7.20 -62.17
C ALA A 399 -14.46 -6.06 -61.91
#